data_AF-F4WSM5-F1
#
_entry.id   AF-F4WSM5-F1
#
_cell.length_a   1.000
_cell.length_b   1.000
_cell.length_c   1.000
_cell.angle_alpha   90.00
_cell.angle_beta   90.00
_cell.angle_gamma   90.00
#
_symmetry.space_group_name_H-M   'P 1'
#
loop_
_entity.id
_entity.type
_entity.pdbx_description
1 polymer ?
#
loop_
_entity_poly.entity_id
_entity_poly.type
_entity_poly.pdbx_seq_one_letter_code
_entity_poly.pdbx_strand_id
1 'polypeptide(L)'
;RTNVWSINIDDAKYDGPYILNSYMDFLPENFSLSAAYQRPSGELVLFINNIVYMIEYPSFKLKEGWPKRLSSLGFLPNTFIDTVVNTNRGQTYAIFNGNDVAQIDECSMTVCSYQLLQAVFPGIPPAPTLAFRYINGNLYFAKQQQFYTFNEFTRIVTEAGKFNINVLNIECLRNGLLQQMQDILDRLFQSSNTH
;
A
#
# COMPACT_ATOMS: atom_id res chain seq x y z
N ARG A 1 1.69 -16.84 7.37
CA ARG A 1 0.41 -16.56 6.66
C ARG A 1 0.14 -15.06 6.72
N THR A 2 0.09 -14.41 5.56
CA THR A 2 -0.11 -12.97 5.43
C THR A 2 -1.58 -12.68 5.15
N ASN A 3 -2.22 -11.91 6.02
CA ASN A 3 -3.63 -11.51 5.89
C ASN A 3 -3.73 -10.11 5.30
N VAL A 4 -4.77 -9.87 4.50
CA VAL A 4 -5.10 -8.57 3.92
C VAL A 4 -6.55 -8.24 4.19
N TRP A 5 -6.82 -6.98 4.48
CA TRP A 5 -8.17 -6.42 4.53
C TRP A 5 -8.34 -5.47 3.35
N SER A 6 -9.48 -5.57 2.68
CA SER A 6 -9.88 -4.59 1.67
C SER A 6 -10.64 -3.48 2.36
N ILE A 7 -10.48 -2.25 1.89
CA ILE A 7 -11.21 -1.10 2.41
C ILE A 7 -11.78 -0.35 1.22
N ASN A 8 -13.11 -0.22 1.20
CA ASN A 8 -13.78 0.65 0.27
C ASN A 8 -13.70 2.08 0.80
N ILE A 9 -13.05 2.95 0.04
CA ILE A 9 -12.82 4.34 0.44
C ILE A 9 -14.12 5.16 0.40
N ASP A 10 -15.09 4.79 -0.46
CA ASP A 10 -16.31 5.57 -0.66
C ASP A 10 -17.28 5.45 0.54
N ASP A 11 -17.40 4.25 1.12
CA ASP A 11 -18.29 3.99 2.24
C ASP A 11 -17.56 3.61 3.54
N ALA A 12 -16.23 3.71 3.54
CA ALA A 12 -15.35 3.42 4.67
C ALA A 12 -15.50 2.00 5.26
N LYS A 13 -16.11 1.07 4.52
CA LYS A 13 -16.26 -0.32 4.96
C LYS A 13 -15.02 -1.12 4.64
N TYR A 14 -14.68 -2.01 5.56
CA TYR A 14 -13.62 -2.99 5.36
C TYR A 14 -14.18 -4.40 5.22
N ASP A 15 -13.43 -5.27 4.56
CA ASP A 15 -13.77 -6.66 4.33
C ASP A 15 -12.53 -7.56 4.49
N GLY A 16 -12.74 -8.84 4.79
CA GLY A 16 -11.69 -9.84 5.10
C GLY A 16 -11.76 -10.39 6.54
N PRO A 17 -10.68 -11.01 7.05
CA PRO A 17 -9.36 -11.12 6.44
C PRO A 17 -9.33 -12.08 5.25
N TYR A 18 -8.62 -11.67 4.21
CA TYR A 18 -8.26 -12.47 3.05
C TYR A 18 -6.86 -13.05 3.22
N ILE A 19 -6.65 -14.30 2.82
CA ILE A 19 -5.32 -14.91 2.78
C ILE A 19 -4.67 -14.52 1.46
N LEU A 20 -3.58 -13.75 1.48
CA LEU A 20 -3.00 -13.24 0.23
C LEU A 20 -2.61 -14.36 -0.74
N ASN A 21 -2.04 -15.47 -0.23
CA ASN A 21 -1.67 -16.63 -1.03
C ASN A 21 -2.87 -17.38 -1.65
N SER A 22 -4.12 -17.15 -1.23
CA SER A 22 -5.27 -17.73 -1.93
C SER A 22 -5.59 -17.00 -3.24
N TYR A 23 -5.09 -15.77 -3.40
CA TYR A 23 -5.23 -14.96 -4.62
C TYR A 23 -3.93 -14.94 -5.44
N MET A 24 -2.78 -15.05 -4.78
CA MET A 24 -1.45 -15.00 -5.39
C MET A 24 -0.62 -16.21 -4.91
N ASP A 25 -0.94 -17.39 -5.43
CA ASP A 25 -0.35 -18.68 -5.03
C ASP A 25 1.15 -18.81 -5.35
N PHE A 26 1.65 -18.01 -6.28
CA PHE A 26 3.07 -17.89 -6.64
C PHE A 26 3.91 -17.16 -5.57
N LEU A 27 3.29 -16.51 -4.58
CA LEU A 27 4.03 -15.89 -3.48
C LEU A 27 4.55 -16.96 -2.51
N PRO A 28 5.74 -16.77 -1.91
CA PRO A 28 6.24 -17.66 -0.87
C PRO A 28 5.28 -17.71 0.34
N GLU A 29 5.36 -18.77 1.16
CA GLU A 29 4.45 -18.92 2.32
C GLU A 29 4.78 -17.99 3.50
N ASN A 30 6.08 -17.67 3.66
CA ASN A 30 6.60 -16.88 4.77
C ASN A 30 7.47 -15.74 4.24
N PHE A 31 6.88 -14.55 4.16
CA PHE A 31 7.56 -13.36 3.65
C PHE A 31 7.16 -12.10 4.39
N SER A 32 8.03 -11.09 4.29
CA SER A 32 7.71 -9.72 4.67
C SER A 32 7.45 -8.90 3.42
N LEU A 33 6.25 -8.32 3.34
CA LEU A 33 5.93 -7.33 2.32
C LEU A 33 6.50 -5.98 2.79
N SER A 34 7.46 -5.45 2.03
CA SER A 34 8.05 -4.14 2.31
C SER A 34 7.18 -3.02 1.78
N ALA A 35 6.68 -3.16 0.55
CA ALA A 35 5.88 -2.14 -0.10
C ALA A 35 4.99 -2.75 -1.18
N ALA A 36 3.88 -2.07 -1.44
CA ALA A 36 2.99 -2.39 -2.54
C ALA A 36 2.49 -1.08 -3.18
N TYR A 37 2.37 -1.05 -4.50
CA TYR A 37 1.70 0.05 -5.20
C TYR A 37 1.03 -0.45 -6.47
N GLN A 38 0.12 0.36 -7.02
CA GLN A 38 -0.46 0.13 -8.33
C GLN A 38 0.21 1.05 -9.36
N ARG A 39 0.69 0.46 -10.45
CA ARG A 39 1.29 1.20 -11.57
C ARG A 39 0.24 2.04 -12.29
N PRO A 40 0.65 3.11 -12.99
CA PRO A 40 -0.25 3.85 -13.87
C PRO A 40 -0.91 2.98 -14.94
N SER A 41 -0.24 1.91 -15.39
CA SER A 41 -0.78 0.92 -16.34
C SER A 41 -1.74 -0.10 -15.71
N GLY A 42 -1.91 -0.07 -14.38
CA GLY A 42 -2.92 -0.85 -13.66
C GLY A 42 -2.40 -2.09 -12.94
N GLU A 43 -1.20 -2.61 -13.28
CA GLU A 43 -0.62 -3.75 -12.57
C GLU A 43 -0.27 -3.42 -11.13
N LEU A 44 -0.39 -4.41 -10.24
CA LEU A 44 0.09 -4.30 -8.88
C LEU A 44 1.57 -4.69 -8.84
N VAL A 45 2.34 -3.99 -8.02
CA VAL A 45 3.76 -4.31 -7.79
C VAL A 45 3.96 -4.52 -6.31
N LEU A 46 4.54 -5.67 -5.97
CA LEU A 46 4.88 -6.03 -4.59
C LEU A 46 6.40 -6.15 -4.43
N PHE A 47 6.92 -5.49 -3.41
CA PHE A 47 8.32 -5.59 -2.99
C PHE A 47 8.40 -6.53 -1.80
N ILE A 48 8.98 -7.70 -2.02
CA ILE A 48 9.11 -8.75 -1.01
C ILE A 48 10.59 -9.12 -0.90
N ASN A 49 11.21 -8.77 0.23
CA ASN A 49 12.66 -8.88 0.43
C ASN A 49 13.42 -8.16 -0.70
N ASN A 50 14.25 -8.88 -1.47
CA ASN A 50 14.99 -8.36 -2.62
C ASN A 50 14.37 -8.73 -3.98
N ILE A 51 13.10 -9.14 -3.98
CA ILE A 51 12.36 -9.59 -5.16
C ILE A 51 11.16 -8.68 -5.38
N VAL A 52 10.96 -8.27 -6.63
CA VAL A 52 9.82 -7.48 -7.08
C VAL A 52 8.92 -8.38 -7.90
N TYR A 53 7.64 -8.42 -7.55
CA TYR A 53 6.60 -9.16 -8.25
C TYR A 53 5.71 -8.16 -8.98
N MET A 54 5.37 -8.45 -10.24
CA MET A 54 4.39 -7.68 -11.00
C MET A 54 3.18 -8.57 -11.27
N ILE A 55 2.00 -8.09 -10.89
CA ILE A 55 0.76 -8.84 -10.91
C ILE A 55 -0.24 -8.14 -11.83
N GLU A 56 -0.82 -8.90 -12.75
CA GLU A 56 -1.90 -8.45 -13.62
C GLU A 56 -3.19 -8.27 -12.83
N TYR A 57 -3.71 -7.06 -12.80
CA TYR A 57 -4.99 -6.72 -12.15
C TYR A 57 -6.09 -6.55 -13.21
N PRO A 58 -7.30 -7.09 -13.02
CA PRO A 58 -7.84 -7.68 -11.79
C PRO A 58 -7.65 -9.20 -11.63
N SER A 59 -6.91 -9.86 -12.52
CA SER A 59 -6.80 -11.33 -12.52
C SER A 59 -5.97 -11.94 -11.38
N PHE A 60 -5.14 -11.13 -10.71
CA PHE A 60 -4.18 -11.55 -9.70
C PHE A 60 -3.13 -12.57 -10.19
N LYS A 61 -2.87 -12.64 -11.49
CA LYS A 61 -1.85 -13.51 -12.08
C LYS A 61 -0.48 -12.84 -12.10
N LEU A 62 0.58 -13.62 -11.88
CA LEU A 62 1.94 -13.16 -12.08
C LEU A 62 2.17 -12.82 -13.55
N LYS A 63 2.64 -11.61 -13.83
CA LYS A 63 2.92 -11.16 -15.19
C LYS A 63 4.11 -11.93 -15.78
N GLU A 64 4.04 -12.26 -17.06
CA GLU A 64 5.14 -12.93 -17.77
C GLU A 64 6.47 -12.17 -17.61
N GLY A 65 7.56 -12.92 -17.36
CA GLY A 65 8.89 -12.35 -17.15
C GLY A 65 9.16 -11.81 -15.74
N TRP A 66 8.24 -12.01 -14.80
CA TRP A 66 8.37 -11.69 -13.38
C TRP A 66 8.33 -12.97 -12.52
N PRO A 67 8.86 -12.96 -11.28
CA PRO A 67 9.45 -11.83 -10.56
C PRO A 67 10.90 -11.51 -10.96
N LYS A 68 11.40 -10.35 -10.53
CA LYS A 68 12.77 -9.89 -10.79
C LYS A 68 13.47 -9.48 -9.50
N ARG A 69 14.80 -9.62 -9.45
CA ARG A 69 15.61 -9.15 -8.32
C ARG A 69 15.79 -7.64 -8.41
N LEU A 70 15.82 -6.96 -7.26
CA LEU A 70 16.12 -5.53 -7.18
C LEU A 70 17.37 -5.14 -7.99
N SER A 71 18.45 -5.91 -7.88
CA SER A 71 19.69 -5.67 -8.62
C SER A 71 19.52 -5.70 -10.15
N SER A 72 18.64 -6.56 -10.67
CA SER A 72 18.34 -6.61 -12.11
C SER A 72 17.51 -5.43 -12.61
N LEU A 73 16.89 -4.68 -11.68
CA LEU A 73 16.12 -3.48 -11.96
C LEU A 73 16.95 -2.20 -11.75
N GLY A 74 18.25 -2.34 -11.50
CA GLY A 74 19.17 -1.22 -11.33
C GLY A 74 19.30 -0.69 -9.90
N PHE A 75 18.65 -1.32 -8.91
CA PHE A 75 18.89 -0.99 -7.49
C PHE A 75 20.29 -1.40 -7.05
N LEU A 76 20.84 -0.66 -6.09
CA LEU A 76 22.16 -0.92 -5.51
C LEU A 76 22.19 -2.27 -4.74
N PRO A 77 23.39 -2.87 -4.57
CA PRO A 77 23.55 -4.01 -3.68
C PRO A 77 23.09 -3.68 -2.24
N ASN A 78 22.53 -4.67 -1.54
CA ASN A 78 22.06 -4.54 -0.16
C ASN A 78 20.94 -3.49 0.06
N THR A 79 20.25 -3.08 -0.99
CA THR A 79 19.05 -2.24 -0.87
C THR A 79 17.95 -2.95 -0.07
N PHE A 80 17.43 -2.27 0.95
CA PHE A 80 16.21 -2.61 1.66
C PHE A 80 15.14 -1.55 1.39
N ILE A 81 14.02 -1.96 0.80
CA ILE A 81 12.90 -1.06 0.50
C ILE A 81 12.12 -0.77 1.77
N ASP A 82 11.99 0.51 2.13
CA ASP A 82 11.17 0.96 3.25
C ASP A 82 9.71 1.13 2.84
N THR A 83 9.48 1.79 1.70
CA THR A 83 8.15 1.97 1.09
C THR A 83 8.27 2.45 -0.36
N VAL A 84 7.16 2.46 -1.11
CA VAL A 84 7.08 2.98 -2.48
C VAL A 84 5.84 3.85 -2.61
N VAL A 85 5.93 4.93 -3.38
CA VAL A 85 4.81 5.85 -3.63
C VAL A 85 4.79 6.30 -5.09
N ASN A 86 3.60 6.32 -5.69
CA ASN A 86 3.34 7.00 -6.94
C ASN A 86 2.79 8.41 -6.66
N THR A 87 3.21 9.40 -7.45
CA THR A 87 2.80 10.79 -7.30
C THR A 87 1.62 11.12 -8.24
N ASN A 88 0.93 12.24 -8.01
CA ASN A 88 -0.10 12.75 -8.91
C ASN A 88 0.48 13.13 -10.27
N ARG A 89 1.77 13.48 -10.32
CA ARG A 89 2.49 13.73 -11.57
C ARG A 89 2.95 12.46 -12.30
N GLY A 90 2.59 11.27 -11.80
CA GLY A 90 2.86 9.99 -12.46
C GLY A 90 4.30 9.49 -12.29
N GLN A 91 5.08 10.03 -11.36
CA GLN A 91 6.38 9.47 -11.00
C GLN A 91 6.21 8.41 -9.91
N THR A 92 7.10 7.42 -9.91
CA THR A 92 7.18 6.42 -8.86
C THR A 92 8.52 6.52 -8.16
N TYR A 93 8.48 6.55 -6.83
CA TYR A 93 9.65 6.65 -5.97
C TYR A 93 9.66 5.51 -4.96
N ALA A 94 10.75 4.75 -4.94
CA ALA A 94 11.04 3.80 -3.88
C ALA A 94 11.97 4.45 -2.85
N ILE A 95 11.52 4.51 -1.60
CA ILE A 95 12.35 4.95 -0.47
C ILE A 95 13.03 3.72 0.11
N PHE A 96 14.34 3.79 0.30
CA PHE A 96 15.14 2.66 0.72
C PHE A 96 16.29 3.08 1.64
N ASN A 97 16.77 2.11 2.43
CA ASN A 97 17.87 2.29 3.39
C ASN A 97 17.72 3.53 4.29
N GLY A 98 16.47 3.91 4.58
CA GLY A 98 16.07 5.00 5.44
C GLY A 98 16.07 6.38 4.80
N ASN A 99 17.04 6.75 3.98
CA ASN A 99 17.16 8.13 3.50
C ASN A 99 17.42 8.28 2.00
N ASP A 100 17.50 7.16 1.27
CA ASP A 100 17.73 7.17 -0.16
C ASP A 100 16.41 6.96 -0.91
N VAL A 101 16.33 7.55 -2.10
CA VAL A 101 15.17 7.47 -2.99
C VAL A 101 15.64 7.05 -4.36
N ALA A 102 15.06 5.98 -4.88
CA ALA A 102 15.21 5.56 -6.26
C ALA A 102 13.97 6.00 -7.04
N GLN A 103 14.16 6.79 -8.09
CA GLN A 103 13.10 7.04 -9.05
C GLN A 103 13.02 5.87 -10.01
N ILE A 104 11.82 5.31 -10.17
CA ILE A 104 11.55 4.19 -11.07
C ILE A 104 10.98 4.76 -12.37
N ASP A 105 11.58 4.38 -13.49
CA ASP A 105 10.98 4.54 -14.80
C ASP A 105 9.90 3.48 -14.98
N GLU A 106 8.63 3.91 -15.02
CA GLU A 106 7.49 3.01 -15.15
C GLU A 106 7.43 2.29 -16.49
N CYS A 107 8.06 2.78 -17.55
CA CYS A 107 8.07 2.12 -18.86
C CYS A 107 9.01 0.90 -18.85
N SER A 108 10.22 1.05 -18.32
CA SER A 108 11.22 -0.03 -18.25
C SER A 108 11.16 -0.83 -16.95
N MET A 109 10.52 -0.29 -15.92
CA MET A 109 10.52 -0.79 -14.54
C MET A 109 11.92 -0.92 -13.95
N THR A 110 12.78 0.05 -14.26
CA THR A 110 14.15 0.15 -13.75
C THR A 110 14.40 1.48 -13.04
N VAL A 111 15.39 1.52 -12.16
CA VAL A 111 15.84 2.76 -11.52
C VAL A 111 16.46 3.68 -12.58
N CYS A 112 15.99 4.92 -12.64
CA CYS A 112 16.52 5.95 -13.55
C CYS A 112 17.31 7.05 -12.83
N SER A 113 17.07 7.28 -11.55
CA SER A 113 17.87 8.22 -10.74
C SER A 113 17.86 7.87 -9.25
N TYR A 114 18.90 8.34 -8.54
CA TYR A 114 19.02 8.26 -7.09
C TYR A 114 19.05 9.66 -6.50
N GLN A 115 18.32 9.86 -5.41
CA GLN A 115 18.14 11.14 -4.73
C GLN A 115 18.06 10.92 -3.22
N LEU A 116 18.27 11.99 -2.43
CA LEU A 116 18.02 11.96 -0.99
C LEU A 116 16.53 12.15 -0.69
N LEU A 117 16.04 11.51 0.35
CA LEU A 117 14.65 11.63 0.81
C LEU A 117 14.24 13.08 1.01
N GLN A 118 15.07 13.87 1.71
CA GLN A 118 14.79 15.29 1.96
C GLN A 118 14.81 16.14 0.67
N ALA A 119 15.50 15.68 -0.37
CA ALA A 119 15.55 16.38 -1.66
C ALA A 119 14.29 16.11 -2.50
N VAL A 120 13.58 15.00 -2.27
CA VAL A 120 12.33 14.67 -2.98
C VAL A 120 11.11 15.05 -2.13
N PHE A 121 11.07 14.58 -0.88
CA PHE A 121 9.98 14.72 0.08
C PHE A 121 10.47 15.44 1.37
N PRO A 122 10.77 16.75 1.31
CA PRO A 122 11.25 17.50 2.47
C PRO A 122 10.24 17.43 3.63
N GLY A 123 10.76 17.17 4.83
CA GLY A 123 9.97 17.07 6.07
C GLY A 123 9.44 15.67 6.38
N ILE A 124 9.55 14.70 5.47
CA ILE A 124 9.24 13.29 5.76
C ILE A 124 10.40 12.67 6.55
N PRO A 125 10.15 11.96 7.67
CA PRO A 125 11.23 11.36 8.45
C PRO A 125 11.88 10.18 7.71
N PRO A 126 13.14 9.85 8.04
CA PRO A 126 13.79 8.66 7.51
C PRO A 126 13.05 7.34 7.80
N ALA A 127 13.22 6.38 6.88
CA ALA A 127 12.70 5.01 6.91
C ALA A 127 11.17 4.93 7.07
N PRO A 128 10.35 5.72 6.35
CA PRO A 128 8.90 5.63 6.46
C PRO A 128 8.44 4.21 6.11
N THR A 129 7.52 3.67 6.89
CA THR A 129 7.04 2.28 6.78
C THR A 129 5.79 2.15 5.91
N LEU A 130 5.22 3.28 5.49
CA LEU A 130 4.06 3.34 4.61
C LEU A 130 4.12 4.63 3.82
N ALA A 131 3.77 4.55 2.53
CA ALA A 131 3.51 5.70 1.70
C ALA A 131 2.43 5.35 0.68
N PHE A 132 1.48 6.27 0.45
CA PHE A 132 0.48 6.12 -0.61
C PHE A 132 -0.07 7.48 -1.01
N ARG A 133 -0.58 7.53 -2.24
CA ARG A 133 -1.36 8.66 -2.72
C ARG A 133 -2.83 8.44 -2.41
N TYR A 134 -3.49 9.45 -1.87
CA TYR A 134 -4.91 9.38 -1.55
C TYR A 134 -5.76 10.13 -2.56
N ILE A 135 -7.07 9.87 -2.54
CA ILE A 135 -8.05 10.42 -3.48
C ILE A 135 -8.15 11.96 -3.46
N ASN A 136 -7.75 12.59 -2.36
CA ASN A 136 -7.69 14.06 -2.23
C ASN A 136 -6.43 14.68 -2.89
N GLY A 137 -5.57 13.87 -3.51
CA GLY A 137 -4.34 14.32 -4.15
C GLY A 137 -3.18 14.57 -3.19
N ASN A 138 -3.30 14.31 -1.90
CA ASN A 138 -2.15 14.35 -0.99
C ASN A 138 -1.42 13.00 -0.98
N LEU A 139 -0.12 13.06 -0.69
CA LEU A 139 0.68 11.88 -0.39
C LEU A 139 0.73 11.71 1.12
N TYR A 140 0.42 10.50 1.59
CA TYR A 140 0.45 10.16 3.00
C TYR A 140 1.66 9.29 3.27
N PHE A 141 2.42 9.64 4.30
CA PHE A 141 3.53 8.83 4.80
C PHE A 141 3.26 8.46 6.25
N ALA A 142 3.70 7.28 6.67
CA ALA A 142 3.68 6.91 8.08
C ALA A 142 5.02 6.34 8.53
N LYS A 143 5.39 6.63 9.77
CA LYS A 143 6.52 6.05 10.47
C LYS A 143 6.08 5.72 11.88
N GLN A 144 6.16 4.44 12.26
CA GLN A 144 5.70 3.97 13.56
C GLN A 144 4.23 4.39 13.80
N GLN A 145 3.98 5.19 14.85
CA GLN A 145 2.65 5.72 15.19
C GLN A 145 2.46 7.17 14.74
N GLN A 146 3.24 7.66 13.77
CA GLN A 146 3.11 9.02 13.24
C GLN A 146 2.75 8.99 11.76
N PHE A 147 1.90 9.93 11.33
CA PHE A 147 1.55 10.17 9.94
C PHE A 147 1.96 11.58 9.51
N TYR A 148 2.12 11.75 8.20
CA TYR A 148 2.47 13.00 7.55
C TYR A 148 1.67 13.15 6.26
N THR A 149 0.95 14.26 6.14
CA THR A 149 0.25 14.65 4.91
C THR A 149 1.15 15.57 4.11
N PHE A 150 1.65 15.10 2.98
CA PHE A 150 2.56 15.82 2.11
C PHE A 150 1.84 16.30 0.85
N ASN A 151 1.94 17.59 0.57
CA ASN A 151 1.46 18.18 -0.67
C ASN A 151 2.61 18.22 -1.68
N GLU A 152 2.50 17.44 -2.76
CA GLU A 152 3.60 17.34 -3.74
C GLU A 152 3.80 18.60 -4.59
N PHE A 153 2.77 19.43 -4.73
CA PHE A 153 2.83 20.63 -5.57
C PHE A 153 3.53 21.78 -4.84
N THR A 154 3.25 21.96 -3.55
CA THR A 154 3.94 22.93 -2.71
C THR A 154 5.23 22.37 -2.11
N ARG A 155 5.39 21.03 -2.10
CA ARG A 155 6.50 20.29 -1.51
C ARG A 155 6.67 20.55 -0.01
N ILE A 156 5.56 20.51 0.72
CA ILE A 156 5.54 20.77 2.16
C ILE A 156 4.70 19.71 2.86
N VAL A 157 5.14 19.32 4.06
CA VAL A 157 4.27 18.60 5.01
C VAL A 157 3.24 19.61 5.54
N THR A 158 1.98 19.35 5.24
CA THR A 158 0.83 20.19 5.61
C THR A 158 0.24 19.81 6.97
N GLU A 159 0.41 18.56 7.38
CA GLU A 159 -0.10 18.02 8.63
C GLU A 159 0.80 16.88 9.10
N ALA A 160 0.98 16.76 10.42
CA ALA A 160 1.60 15.60 11.03
C ALA A 160 0.92 15.31 12.36
N GLY A 161 0.78 14.03 12.71
CA GLY A 161 0.09 13.63 13.92
C GLY A 161 0.25 12.16 14.24
N LYS A 162 -0.50 11.67 15.23
CA LYS A 162 -0.52 10.23 15.53
C LYS A 162 -1.30 9.48 14.47
N PHE A 163 -0.70 8.45 13.89
CA PHE A 163 -1.37 7.59 12.92
C PHE A 163 -2.55 6.89 13.60
N ASN A 164 -3.74 7.19 13.12
CA ASN A 164 -4.97 6.50 13.45
C ASN A 164 -5.66 6.21 12.12
N ILE A 165 -6.22 5.00 11.95
CA ILE A 165 -6.93 4.62 10.72
C ILE A 165 -8.12 5.55 10.44
N ASN A 166 -8.65 6.22 11.48
CA ASN A 166 -9.66 7.28 11.36
C ASN A 166 -9.17 8.49 10.53
N VAL A 167 -7.86 8.70 10.39
CA VAL A 167 -7.30 9.74 9.49
C VAL A 167 -7.70 9.49 8.03
N LEU A 168 -8.03 8.25 7.69
CA LEU A 168 -8.57 7.87 6.39
C LEU A 168 -10.10 7.77 6.39
N ASN A 169 -10.76 8.31 7.42
CA ASN A 169 -12.19 8.18 7.69
C ASN A 169 -12.67 6.72 7.80
N ILE A 170 -11.77 5.79 8.09
CA ILE A 170 -12.13 4.37 8.26
C ILE A 170 -12.57 4.16 9.70
N GLU A 171 -13.83 3.79 9.89
CA GLU A 171 -14.32 3.36 11.20
C GLU A 171 -14.11 1.85 11.36
N CYS A 172 -13.15 1.48 12.21
CA CYS A 172 -13.10 0.10 12.71
C CYS A 172 -14.30 -0.11 13.65
N LEU A 173 -15.42 -0.60 13.10
CA LEU A 173 -16.58 -1.03 13.86
C LEU A 173 -16.16 -2.12 14.86
N ARG A 174 -15.86 -1.72 16.11
CA ARG A 174 -15.69 -2.65 17.24
C ARG A 174 -16.93 -3.53 17.46
N ASN A 175 -18.06 -3.13 16.86
CA ASN A 175 -19.36 -3.76 16.98
C ASN A 175 -19.67 -4.77 15.88
N GLY A 176 -18.71 -5.18 15.03
CA GLY A 176 -18.96 -6.15 13.95
C GLY A 176 -19.73 -7.41 14.41
N LEU A 177 -19.48 -7.86 15.64
CA LEU A 177 -20.21 -8.99 16.24
C LEU A 177 -21.66 -8.65 16.64
N LEU A 178 -21.90 -7.44 17.16
CA LEU A 178 -23.24 -6.93 17.49
C LEU A 178 -24.07 -6.66 16.24
N GLN A 179 -23.45 -6.14 15.19
CA GLN A 179 -24.09 -5.90 13.89
C GLN A 179 -24.46 -7.23 13.21
N GLN A 180 -23.55 -8.22 13.25
CA GLN A 180 -23.84 -9.58 12.77
C GLN A 180 -24.96 -10.24 13.58
N MET A 181 -25.00 -10.05 14.90
CA MET A 181 -26.10 -10.53 15.74
C MET A 181 -27.42 -9.84 15.39
N GLN A 182 -27.43 -8.52 15.16
CA GLN A 182 -28.61 -7.79 14.71
C GLN A 182 -29.12 -8.29 13.36
N ASP A 183 -28.25 -8.45 12.36
CA ASP A 183 -28.62 -8.96 11.04
C ASP A 183 -29.19 -10.39 11.10
N ILE A 184 -28.66 -11.25 11.97
CA ILE A 184 -29.19 -12.60 12.19
C ILE A 184 -30.57 -12.53 12.86
N LEU A 185 -30.71 -11.70 13.90
CA LEU A 185 -31.98 -11.51 14.60
C LEU A 185 -33.06 -10.97 13.65
N ASP A 186 -32.74 -9.97 12.85
CA ASP A 186 -33.68 -9.36 11.90
C ASP A 186 -34.14 -10.36 10.83
N ARG A 187 -33.24 -11.22 10.34
CA ARG A 187 -33.61 -12.32 9.43
C ARG A 187 -34.53 -13.35 10.07
N LEU A 188 -34.32 -13.67 11.36
CA LEU A 188 -35.17 -14.59 12.11
C LEU A 188 -36.54 -13.99 12.41
N PHE A 189 -36.63 -12.68 12.66
CA PHE A 189 -37.90 -11.98 12.85
C PHE A 189 -38.69 -11.82 11.54
N GLN A 190 -38.01 -11.70 10.40
CA GLN A 190 -38.69 -11.66 9.10
C GLN A 190 -39.19 -13.05 8.67
N SER A 191 -38.47 -14.13 9.01
CA SER A 191 -38.90 -15.49 8.72
C SER A 191 -40.00 -16.01 9.66
N SER A 192 -40.13 -15.46 10.87
CA SER A 192 -41.20 -15.81 11.80
C SER A 192 -42.53 -15.10 11.52
N ASN A 193 -42.50 -13.95 10.83
CA ASN A 193 -43.69 -13.18 10.43
C ASN A 193 -44.27 -13.61 9.07
N THR A 194 -43.76 -14.69 8.46
CA THR A 194 -44.25 -15.26 7.19
C THR A 194 -45.08 -16.55 7.37
N HIS A 195 -45.59 -16.79 8.59
CA HIS A 195 -46.59 -17.82 8.89
C HIS A 195 -47.89 -17.24 9.43
#